data_AF-A0A5M9WVV4-F1
#
_entry.id   AF-A0A5M9WVV4-F1
#
_cell.length_a   1.000
_cell.length_b   1.000
_cell.length_c   1.000
_cell.angle_alpha   90.00
_cell.angle_beta   90.00
_cell.angle_gamma   90.00
#
_symmetry.space_group_name_H-M   'P 1'
#
loop_
_entity.id
_entity.type
_entity.pdbx_description
1 polymer ?
#
loop_
_entity_poly.entity_id
_entity_poly.type
_entity_poly.pdbx_seq_one_letter_code
_entity_poly.pdbx_strand_id
1 'polypeptide(L)'
;MSGQLLVELNDLRIAEKELSQLLVRMQADEQEARALYSRLNDWKGQSADHTRQQIEEFFAGLAKRIQSIEMQKKSLIQYIEFMIQTDQQR
;
A
#
# COMPACT_ATOMS: atom_id res chain seq x y z
N MET A 1 21.35 24.06 -11.31
CA MET A 1 20.81 22.73 -11.65
C MET A 1 20.97 21.72 -10.52
N SER A 2 22.14 21.56 -9.89
CA SER A 2 22.35 20.61 -8.77
C SER A 2 21.40 20.82 -7.58
N GLY A 3 21.11 22.08 -7.22
CA GLY A 3 20.19 22.39 -6.11
C GLY A 3 18.72 21.99 -6.33
N GLN A 4 18.21 22.05 -7.57
CA GLN A 4 16.84 21.61 -7.88
C GLN A 4 16.71 20.08 -7.85
N LEU A 5 17.74 19.37 -8.33
CA LEU A 5 17.75 17.91 -8.35
C LEU A 5 17.81 17.32 -6.92
N LEU A 6 18.51 17.98 -6.00
CA LEU A 6 18.54 17.61 -4.57
C LEU A 6 17.18 17.79 -3.88
N VAL A 7 16.43 18.85 -4.20
CA VAL A 7 15.09 19.08 -3.65
C VAL A 7 14.12 18.02 -4.15
N GLU A 8 14.10 17.76 -5.46
CA GLU A 8 13.27 16.69 -6.04
C GLU A 8 13.60 15.32 -5.46
N LEU A 9 14.88 14.98 -5.28
CA LEU A 9 15.29 13.71 -4.66
C LEU A 9 14.79 13.58 -3.22
N ASN A 10 14.81 14.67 -2.45
CA ASN A 10 14.31 14.69 -1.08
C ASN A 10 12.79 14.46 -1.04
N ASP A 11 12.05 15.13 -1.93
CA ASP A 11 10.59 14.98 -2.01
C ASP A 11 10.19 13.55 -2.39
N LEU A 12 10.91 12.92 -3.32
CA LEU A 12 10.68 11.53 -3.70
C LEU A 12 10.96 10.55 -2.53
N ARG A 13 11.99 10.81 -1.72
CA ARG A 13 12.28 10.01 -0.52
C ARG A 13 11.23 10.18 0.56
N ILE A 14 10.69 11.38 0.72
CA ILE A 14 9.56 11.63 1.64
C ILE A 14 8.35 10.83 1.18
N ALA A 15 8.01 10.90 -0.11
CA ALA A 15 6.90 10.14 -0.68
C ALA A 15 7.08 8.61 -0.51
N GLU A 16 8.28 8.08 -0.70
CA GLU A 16 8.57 6.65 -0.47
C GLU A 16 8.31 6.25 0.99
N LYS A 17 8.74 7.08 1.93
CA LYS A 17 8.52 6.85 3.36
C LYS A 17 7.03 6.90 3.71
N GLU A 18 6.28 7.84 3.16
CA GLU A 18 4.84 7.94 3.37
C GLU A 18 4.09 6.73 2.81
N LEU A 19 4.44 6.29 1.59
CA LEU A 19 3.88 5.07 0.99
C LEU A 19 4.20 3.82 1.83
N SER A 20 5.42 3.73 2.37
CA SER A 20 5.81 2.66 3.29
C SER A 20 4.96 2.63 4.55
N GLN A 21 4.73 3.79 5.17
CA GLN A 21 3.91 3.90 6.37
C GLN A 21 2.44 3.57 6.09
N LEU A 22 1.92 4.02 4.95
CA LEU A 22 0.56 3.72 4.51
C LEU A 22 0.37 2.21 4.32
N LEU A 23 1.29 1.54 3.62
CA LEU A 23 1.22 0.10 3.39
C LEU A 23 1.20 -0.70 4.69
N VAL A 24 2.07 -0.36 5.65
CA VAL A 24 2.11 -1.01 6.96
C VAL A 24 0.77 -0.87 7.69
N ARG A 25 0.17 0.33 7.67
CA ARG A 25 -1.14 0.56 8.29
C ARG A 25 -2.24 -0.25 7.60
N MET A 26 -2.29 -0.21 6.26
CA MET A 26 -3.29 -0.96 5.51
C MET A 26 -3.22 -2.47 5.75
N GLN A 27 -2.01 -3.03 5.85
CA GLN A 27 -1.80 -4.45 6.15
C GLN A 27 -2.22 -4.80 7.59
N ALA A 28 -1.93 -3.92 8.56
CA ALA A 28 -2.39 -4.11 9.94
C ALA A 28 -3.92 -4.05 10.04
N ASP A 29 -4.54 -3.06 9.40
CA ASP A 29 -6.00 -2.91 9.36
C ASP A 29 -6.67 -4.11 8.66
N GLU A 30 -6.09 -4.61 7.56
CA GLU A 30 -6.56 -5.83 6.90
C GLU A 30 -6.51 -7.03 7.86
N GLN A 31 -5.39 -7.20 8.57
CA GLN A 31 -5.21 -8.31 9.50
C GLN A 31 -6.21 -8.24 10.66
N GLU A 32 -6.46 -7.06 11.22
CA GLU A 32 -7.47 -6.85 12.26
C GLU A 32 -8.87 -7.17 11.74
N ALA A 33 -9.23 -6.64 10.57
CA ALA A 33 -10.52 -6.89 9.94
C ALA A 33 -10.74 -8.38 9.67
N ARG A 34 -9.70 -9.12 9.23
CA ARG A 34 -9.78 -10.59 9.04
C ARG A 34 -9.98 -11.33 10.36
N ALA A 35 -9.34 -10.88 11.44
CA ALA A 35 -9.56 -11.46 12.76
C ALA A 35 -10.99 -11.22 13.25
N LEU A 36 -11.56 -10.04 13.03
CA LEU A 36 -12.97 -9.76 13.33
C LEU A 36 -13.92 -10.60 12.47
N TYR A 37 -13.64 -10.72 11.17
CA TYR A 37 -14.40 -11.56 10.24
C TYR A 37 -14.48 -13.02 10.71
N SER A 38 -13.35 -13.60 11.16
CA SER A 38 -13.34 -14.99 11.65
C SER A 38 -14.23 -15.23 12.87
N ARG A 39 -14.55 -14.19 13.66
CA ARG A 39 -15.45 -14.31 14.81
C ARG A 39 -16.91 -14.44 14.39
N LEU A 40 -17.24 -14.14 13.13
CA LEU A 40 -18.59 -14.25 12.57
C LEU A 40 -18.92 -15.65 12.04
N ASN A 41 -18.03 -16.64 12.22
CA ASN A 41 -18.20 -18.00 11.68
C ASN A 41 -19.49 -18.69 12.17
N ASP A 42 -19.95 -18.39 13.38
CA ASP A 42 -21.14 -18.98 13.97
C ASP A 42 -22.44 -18.27 13.56
N TRP A 43 -22.33 -17.11 12.89
CA TRP A 43 -23.49 -16.40 12.38
C TRP A 43 -24.00 -17.06 11.10
N LYS A 44 -25.24 -17.60 11.15
CA LYS A 44 -25.88 -18.34 10.05
C LYS A 44 -27.11 -17.62 9.51
N GLY A 45 -27.51 -17.99 8.30
CA GLY A 45 -28.71 -17.49 7.62
C GLY A 45 -28.38 -16.58 6.44
N GLN A 46 -29.41 -16.30 5.63
CA GLN A 46 -29.26 -15.58 4.35
C GLN A 46 -28.62 -14.19 4.51
N SER A 47 -28.92 -13.47 5.60
CA SER A 47 -28.29 -12.18 5.90
C SER A 47 -26.81 -12.32 6.22
N ALA A 48 -26.41 -13.38 6.93
CA ALA A 48 -25.01 -13.66 7.22
C ALA A 48 -24.25 -14.01 5.94
N ASP A 49 -24.87 -14.78 5.03
CA ASP A 49 -24.27 -15.13 3.75
C ASP A 49 -24.06 -13.89 2.87
N HIS A 50 -25.06 -12.99 2.80
CA HIS A 50 -24.94 -11.74 2.05
C HIS A 50 -23.84 -10.83 2.62
N THR A 51 -23.77 -10.69 3.95
CA THR A 51 -22.72 -9.89 4.59
C THR A 51 -21.33 -10.49 4.38
N ARG A 52 -21.18 -11.83 4.44
CA ARG A 52 -19.89 -12.48 4.13
C ARG A 52 -19.42 -12.18 2.72
N GLN A 53 -20.32 -12.28 1.74
CA GLN A 53 -19.99 -11.94 0.35
C GLN A 53 -19.47 -10.49 0.22
N GLN A 54 -20.16 -9.52 0.84
CA GLN A 54 -19.72 -8.12 0.81
C GLN A 54 -18.35 -7.91 1.46
N ILE A 55 -18.07 -8.60 2.56
CA ILE A 55 -16.79 -8.52 3.27
C ILE A 55 -15.68 -9.17 2.43
N GLU A 56 -15.94 -10.30 1.78
CA GLU A 56 -14.98 -10.96 0.89
C GLU A 56 -14.65 -10.13 -0.34
N GLU A 57 -15.67 -9.49 -0.95
CA GLU A 57 -15.47 -8.52 -2.03
C GLU A 57 -14.64 -7.32 -1.58
N PHE A 58 -14.91 -6.79 -0.37
CA PHE A 58 -14.10 -5.74 0.23
C PHE A 58 -12.64 -6.15 0.41
N PHE A 59 -12.36 -7.35 0.97
CA PHE A 59 -10.99 -7.84 1.12
C PHE A 59 -10.28 -8.04 -0.22
N ALA A 60 -10.99 -8.55 -1.24
CA ALA A 60 -10.42 -8.68 -2.58
C ALA A 60 -10.08 -7.30 -3.18
N GLY A 61 -10.92 -6.29 -2.95
CA GLY A 61 -10.65 -4.90 -3.34
C GLY A 61 -9.45 -4.29 -2.60
N LEU A 62 -9.38 -4.50 -1.28
CA LEU A 62 -8.29 -4.02 -0.43
C LEU A 62 -6.94 -4.62 -0.84
N ALA A 63 -6.88 -5.93 -1.07
CA ALA A 63 -5.68 -6.62 -1.52
C ALA A 63 -5.16 -6.06 -2.86
N LYS A 64 -6.06 -5.82 -3.84
CA LYS A 64 -5.71 -5.18 -5.11
C LYS A 64 -5.17 -3.76 -4.91
N ARG A 65 -5.72 -3.01 -3.95
CA ARG A 65 -5.27 -1.65 -3.64
C ARG A 65 -3.87 -1.66 -3.02
N ILE A 66 -3.62 -2.53 -2.04
CA ILE A 66 -2.30 -2.71 -1.42
C ILE A 66 -1.27 -3.05 -2.51
N GLN A 67 -1.56 -4.04 -3.36
CA GLN A 67 -0.68 -4.43 -4.46
C GLN A 67 -0.37 -3.27 -5.43
N SER A 68 -1.38 -2.45 -5.75
CA SER A 68 -1.21 -1.27 -6.60
C SER A 68 -0.25 -0.25 -5.99
N ILE A 69 -0.39 0.01 -4.68
CA ILE A 69 0.48 0.93 -3.94
C ILE A 69 1.90 0.37 -3.83
N GLU A 70 2.06 -0.94 -3.62
CA GLU A 70 3.38 -1.60 -3.63
C GLU A 70 4.09 -1.45 -4.98
N MET A 71 3.36 -1.61 -6.09
CA MET A 71 3.92 -1.39 -7.42
C MET A 71 4.35 0.06 -7.63
N GLN A 72 3.52 1.03 -7.23
CA GLN A 72 3.86 2.46 -7.32
C GLN A 72 5.11 2.79 -6.48
N LYS A 73 5.19 2.27 -5.25
CA LYS A 73 6.37 2.42 -4.39
C LYS A 73 7.61 1.83 -5.05
N LYS A 74 7.52 0.65 -5.65
CA LYS A 74 8.65 0.02 -6.36
C LYS A 74 9.14 0.89 -7.51
N SER A 75 8.22 1.43 -8.33
CA SER A 75 8.58 2.36 -9.41
C SER A 75 9.25 3.64 -8.89
N LEU A 76 8.77 4.17 -7.76
CA LEU A 76 9.37 5.35 -7.11
C LEU A 76 10.81 5.07 -6.66
N ILE A 77 11.06 3.92 -6.03
CA ILE A 77 12.42 3.52 -5.60
C ILE A 77 13.36 3.42 -6.79
N GLN A 78 12.93 2.76 -7.88
CA GLN A 78 13.73 2.64 -9.10
C GLN A 78 14.08 4.02 -9.70
N TYR A 79 13.13 4.95 -9.66
CA TYR A 79 13.35 6.31 -10.15
C TYR A 79 14.34 7.09 -9.28
N ILE A 80 14.24 6.97 -7.94
CA ILE A 80 15.21 7.54 -6.99
C ILE A 80 16.62 7.01 -7.26
N GLU A 81 16.77 5.69 -7.45
CA GLU A 81 18.05 5.06 -7.75
C GLU A 81 18.66 5.59 -9.06
N PHE A 82 17.83 5.71 -10.11
CA PHE A 82 18.24 6.27 -11.39
C PHE A 82 18.71 7.73 -11.27
N MET A 83 17.99 8.57 -10.52
CA MET A 83 18.40 9.95 -10.28
C MET A 83 19.76 10.04 -9.56
N ILE A 84 19.97 9.21 -8.54
CA ILE A 84 21.23 9.17 -7.79
C ILE A 84 22.40 8.79 -8.70
N GLN A 85 22.22 7.76 -9.54
CA GLN A 85 23.26 7.32 -10.48
C GLN A 85 23.58 8.40 -11.51
N THR A 86 22.56 9.09 -12.02
CA THR A 86 22.74 10.16 -13.01
C THR A 86 23.50 11.37 -12.42
N ASP A 87 23.27 11.69 -11.15
CA ASP A 87 24.00 12.75 -10.44
C ASP A 87 25.46 12.35 -10.19
N GLN A 88 25.74 11.08 -9.86
CA GLN A 88 27.10 10.57 -9.63
C GLN A 88 27.97 10.47 -10.89
N GLN A 89 27.36 10.42 -12.07
CA GLN A 89 28.06 10.36 -13.36
C GLN A 89 28.37 11.75 -13.96
N ARG A 90 27.98 12.83 -13.29
CA ARG A 90 28.27 14.22 -13.68
C ARG A 90 29.44 14.80 -12.90
#